data_AF-A0A2I1EJ89-F1
#
_entry.id   AF-A0A2I1EJ89-F1
#
_cell.length_a   1.000
_cell.length_b   1.000
_cell.length_c   1.000
_cell.angle_alpha   90.00
_cell.angle_beta   90.00
_cell.angle_gamma   90.00
#
_symmetry.space_group_name_H-M   'P 1'
#
loop_
_entity.id
_entity.type
_entity.pdbx_description
1 polymer ?
#
loop_
_entity_poly.entity_id
_entity_poly.type
_entity_poly.pdbx_seq_one_letter_code
_entity_poly.pdbx_strand_id
1 'polypeptide(L)'
;MIKRQGDGSDPLSGFKPCNGTTYPITFTKFSFDPNPIVIGQTLTTTVAGTSNEEIKEGAIQTTSAFSNGQLVFNQQTDYCKVSVEPTGAKCPLPPGDFDASITSVPAASSNDPSGTTLSFDVVFKIINPDNTELTCMEGPFSITFPPK
;
A
#
# COMPACT_ATOMS: atom_id res chain seq x y z
N MET A 1 19.62 -12.11 12.26
CA MET A 1 18.47 -11.19 12.35
C MET A 1 18.47 -10.34 11.09
N ILE A 2 17.63 -10.67 10.12
CA ILE A 2 17.55 -9.92 8.85
C ILE A 2 16.61 -8.75 9.11
N LYS A 3 17.12 -7.52 9.11
CA LYS A 3 16.29 -6.32 9.03
C LYS A 3 15.59 -6.36 7.68
N ARG A 4 14.32 -6.77 7.66
CA ARG A 4 13.49 -6.84 6.45
C ARG A 4 12.81 -5.51 6.11
N GLN A 5 13.05 -4.47 6.90
CA GLN A 5 12.40 -3.17 6.78
C GLN A 5 13.43 -2.13 6.38
N GLY A 6 13.08 -1.26 5.42
CA GLY A 6 13.90 -0.10 5.07
C GLY A 6 14.23 0.70 6.33
N ASP A 7 15.46 1.20 6.45
CA ASP A 7 15.99 1.90 7.62
C ASP A 7 15.42 3.32 7.83
N GLY A 8 14.25 3.61 7.24
CA GLY A 8 13.62 4.92 7.20
C GLY A 8 14.26 5.90 6.20
N SER A 9 15.36 5.53 5.53
CA SER A 9 16.00 6.35 4.49
C SER A 9 15.53 6.00 3.07
N ASP A 10 15.00 4.79 2.86
CA ASP A 10 14.39 4.39 1.59
C ASP A 10 13.03 5.08 1.41
N PRO A 11 12.87 5.96 0.40
CA PRO A 11 11.61 6.68 0.17
C PRO A 11 10.45 5.75 -0.19
N LEU A 12 10.72 4.52 -0.64
CA LEU A 12 9.72 3.51 -0.97
C LEU A 12 9.55 2.45 0.13
N SER A 13 10.19 2.62 1.30
CA SER A 13 10.05 1.71 2.44
C SER A 13 10.36 0.23 2.13
N GLY A 14 11.26 -0.05 1.20
CA GLY A 14 11.64 -1.38 0.74
C GLY A 14 10.79 -1.92 -0.41
N PHE A 15 9.83 -1.16 -0.92
CA PHE A 15 9.03 -1.56 -2.07
C PHE A 15 9.75 -1.29 -3.39
N LYS A 16 9.50 -2.16 -4.37
CA LYS A 16 10.03 -2.08 -5.74
C LYS A 16 8.97 -2.54 -6.75
N PRO A 17 9.09 -2.15 -8.02
CA PRO A 17 8.20 -2.67 -9.06
C PRO A 17 8.28 -4.20 -9.17
N CYS A 18 7.13 -4.84 -9.34
CA CYS A 18 7.07 -6.29 -9.55
C CYS A 18 7.82 -6.68 -10.84
N ASN A 19 8.57 -7.78 -10.79
CA ASN A 19 9.31 -8.35 -11.93
C ASN A 19 10.30 -7.38 -12.63
N GLY A 20 10.61 -6.22 -12.03
CA GLY A 20 11.43 -5.19 -12.68
C GLY A 20 10.78 -4.52 -13.89
N THR A 21 9.46 -4.64 -14.04
CA THR A 21 8.69 -4.05 -15.15
C THR A 21 8.42 -2.57 -14.90
N THR A 22 8.35 -1.77 -15.98
CA THR A 22 7.88 -0.39 -15.93
C THR A 22 6.35 -0.35 -16.03
N TYR A 23 5.71 0.41 -15.15
CA TYR A 23 4.26 0.60 -15.11
C TYR A 23 3.89 2.07 -15.38
N PRO A 24 2.65 2.37 -15.79
CA PRO A 24 2.18 3.74 -15.97
C PRO A 24 2.38 4.65 -14.76
N ILE A 25 2.18 4.13 -13.55
CA ILE A 25 2.47 4.84 -12.29
C ILE A 25 3.90 4.50 -11.84
N THR A 26 4.70 5.54 -11.63
CA THR A 26 6.02 5.45 -11.01
C THR A 26 5.99 6.18 -9.66
N PHE A 27 6.28 5.45 -8.58
CA PHE A 27 6.36 6.03 -7.24
C PHE A 27 7.75 6.60 -6.95
N THR A 28 7.79 7.80 -6.41
CA THR A 28 8.99 8.43 -5.84
C THR A 28 8.96 8.39 -4.31
N LYS A 29 7.78 8.22 -3.71
CA LYS A 29 7.59 8.02 -2.28
C LYS A 29 6.45 7.04 -2.02
N PHE A 30 6.67 6.10 -1.11
CA PHE A 30 5.67 5.19 -0.58
C PHE A 30 6.08 4.79 0.84
N SER A 31 5.43 5.40 1.83
CA SER A 31 5.81 5.24 3.24
C SER A 31 4.62 5.17 4.17
N PHE A 32 4.83 4.47 5.28
CA PHE A 32 3.86 4.26 6.34
C PHE A 32 4.42 4.86 7.64
N ASP A 33 3.57 5.51 8.43
CA ASP A 33 3.92 6.00 9.76
C ASP A 33 2.76 5.74 10.73
N PRO A 34 2.92 4.91 11.78
CA PRO A 34 4.15 4.22 12.15
C PRO A 34 4.52 3.07 11.19
N ASN A 35 5.81 2.73 11.16
CA ASN A 35 6.34 1.56 10.46
C ASN A 35 7.29 0.80 11.41
N PRO A 36 6.93 -0.40 11.93
CA PRO A 36 5.74 -1.21 11.63
C PRO A 36 4.42 -0.51 11.96
N ILE A 37 3.38 -0.84 11.19
CA ILE A 37 2.01 -0.35 11.40
C ILE A 37 1.48 -0.90 12.72
N VAL A 38 0.80 -0.08 13.52
CA VAL A 38 0.25 -0.52 14.81
C VAL A 38 -1.27 -0.54 14.75
N ILE A 39 -1.86 -1.71 15.04
CA ILE A 39 -3.32 -1.86 15.08
C ILE A 39 -3.92 -0.93 16.14
N GLY A 40 -5.03 -0.27 15.78
CA GLY A 40 -5.73 0.69 16.63
C GLY A 40 -5.08 2.07 16.74
N GLN A 41 -3.93 2.29 16.10
CA GLN A 41 -3.30 3.63 16.03
C GLN A 41 -3.51 4.26 14.66
N THR A 42 -3.36 5.59 14.60
CA THR A 42 -3.38 6.32 13.34
C THR A 42 -2.19 5.89 12.48
N LEU A 43 -2.51 5.43 11.27
CA LEU A 43 -1.57 5.17 10.19
C LEU A 43 -1.65 6.32 9.19
N THR A 44 -0.53 6.97 8.96
CA THR A 44 -0.33 7.90 7.84
C THR A 44 0.39 7.15 6.71
N THR A 45 -0.26 7.04 5.56
CA THR A 45 0.37 6.57 4.33
C THR A 45 0.69 7.78 3.47
N THR A 46 1.97 7.96 3.13
CA THR A 46 2.40 9.03 2.22
C THR A 46 2.81 8.41 0.89
N VAL A 47 2.28 8.96 -0.19
CA VAL A 47 2.48 8.48 -1.55
C VAL A 47 2.77 9.65 -2.47
N ALA A 48 3.83 9.55 -3.26
CA ALA A 48 4.16 10.53 -4.28
C ALA A 48 4.73 9.84 -5.52
N GLY A 49 4.53 10.45 -6.68
CA GLY A 49 4.93 9.87 -7.95
C GLY A 49 4.28 10.56 -9.14
N THR A 50 4.35 9.88 -10.29
CA THR A 50 3.79 10.35 -11.55
C THR A 50 2.99 9.21 -12.19
N SER A 51 1.80 9.52 -12.70
CA SER A 51 1.03 8.62 -13.58
C SER A 51 1.10 9.12 -15.02
N ASN A 52 1.48 8.26 -15.96
CA ASN A 52 1.43 8.55 -17.39
C ASN A 52 0.07 8.22 -18.03
N GLU A 53 -0.83 7.59 -17.27
CA GLU A 53 -2.17 7.19 -17.71
C GLU A 53 -3.23 7.75 -16.75
N GLU A 54 -4.46 7.87 -17.26
CA GLU A 54 -5.61 8.26 -16.44
C GLU A 54 -5.95 7.14 -15.44
N ILE A 55 -6.15 7.49 -14.18
CA ILE A 55 -6.72 6.59 -13.18
C ILE A 55 -8.23 6.72 -13.24
N LYS A 56 -8.92 5.68 -13.71
CA LYS A 56 -10.34 5.71 -14.03
C LYS A 56 -11.20 5.48 -12.80
N GLU A 57 -12.42 6.02 -12.83
CA GLU A 57 -13.46 5.65 -11.87
C GLU A 57 -13.66 4.14 -11.87
N GLY A 58 -13.71 3.52 -10.69
CA GLY A 58 -13.80 2.08 -10.53
C GLY A 58 -12.46 1.33 -10.64
N ALA A 59 -11.31 2.03 -10.66
CA ALA A 59 -10.01 1.39 -10.51
C ALA A 59 -9.95 0.56 -9.22
N ILE A 60 -9.43 -0.67 -9.33
CA ILE A 60 -9.35 -1.63 -8.22
C ILE A 60 -7.92 -1.75 -7.76
N GLN A 61 -7.70 -1.54 -6.46
CA GLN A 61 -6.48 -1.93 -5.78
C GLN A 61 -6.62 -3.37 -5.27
N THR A 62 -5.65 -4.22 -5.58
CA THR A 62 -5.49 -5.54 -4.96
C THR A 62 -4.27 -5.52 -4.04
N THR A 63 -4.47 -5.91 -2.79
CA THR A 63 -3.42 -6.10 -1.79
C THR A 63 -3.31 -7.57 -1.44
N SER A 64 -2.18 -8.19 -1.73
CA SER A 64 -1.89 -9.59 -1.41
C SER A 64 -0.72 -9.67 -0.43
N ALA A 65 -0.88 -10.38 0.68
CA ALA A 65 0.19 -10.58 1.66
C ALA A 65 0.56 -12.06 1.76
N PHE A 66 1.86 -12.31 1.87
CA PHE A 66 2.45 -13.63 1.88
C PHE A 66 3.28 -13.83 3.15
N SER A 67 3.17 -15.02 3.74
CA SER A 67 4.01 -15.48 4.85
C SER A 67 4.69 -16.77 4.44
N ASN A 68 6.03 -16.79 4.45
CA ASN A 68 6.83 -17.91 3.97
C ASN A 68 6.44 -18.40 2.56
N GLY A 69 6.11 -17.46 1.67
CA GLY A 69 5.68 -17.72 0.29
C GLY A 69 4.22 -18.20 0.14
N GLN A 70 3.48 -18.40 1.23
CA GLN A 70 2.06 -18.75 1.19
C GLN A 70 1.20 -17.49 1.27
N LEU A 71 0.18 -17.39 0.40
CA LEU A 71 -0.80 -16.30 0.44
C LEU A 71 -1.64 -16.42 1.72
N VAL A 72 -1.58 -15.41 2.58
CA VAL A 72 -2.31 -15.36 3.86
C VAL A 72 -3.38 -14.28 3.89
N PHE A 73 -3.33 -13.33 2.96
CA PHE A 73 -4.30 -12.26 2.83
C PHE A 73 -4.41 -11.84 1.37
N ASN A 74 -5.63 -11.61 0.89
CA ASN A 74 -5.89 -11.06 -0.43
C ASN A 74 -7.18 -10.24 -0.40
N GLN A 75 -7.06 -8.93 -0.61
CA GLN A 75 -8.21 -8.03 -0.59
C GLN A 75 -8.22 -7.14 -1.82
N GLN A 76 -9.42 -6.94 -2.36
CA GLN A 76 -9.69 -5.94 -3.39
C GLN A 76 -10.48 -4.79 -2.80
N THR A 77 -10.08 -3.58 -3.14
CA THR A 77 -10.75 -2.34 -2.73
C THR A 77 -10.89 -1.40 -3.93
N ASP A 78 -11.92 -0.57 -3.89
CA ASP A 78 -12.06 0.56 -4.79
C ASP A 78 -10.97 1.60 -4.48
N TYR A 79 -10.01 1.75 -5.39
CA TYR A 79 -8.85 2.64 -5.21
C TYR A 79 -9.28 4.10 -5.10
N CYS A 80 -10.27 4.50 -5.91
CA CYS A 80 -10.78 5.86 -5.90
C CYS A 80 -11.40 6.21 -4.54
N LYS A 81 -12.23 5.31 -3.99
CA LYS A 81 -12.86 5.54 -2.67
C LYS A 81 -11.86 5.49 -1.50
N VAL A 82 -10.93 4.55 -1.51
CA VAL A 82 -10.05 4.30 -0.35
C VAL A 82 -8.82 5.19 -0.36
N SER A 83 -8.30 5.57 -1.53
CA SER A 83 -7.01 6.26 -1.65
C SER A 83 -7.12 7.66 -2.24
N VAL A 84 -8.13 7.97 -3.06
CA VAL A 84 -8.25 9.28 -3.75
C VAL A 84 -9.21 10.21 -3.01
N GLU A 85 -10.43 9.77 -2.72
CA GLU A 85 -11.43 10.60 -2.03
C GLU A 85 -10.97 11.18 -0.69
N PRO A 86 -10.21 10.45 0.16
CA PRO A 86 -9.70 11.01 1.43
C PRO A 86 -8.73 12.17 1.26
N THR A 87 -8.12 12.34 0.08
CA THR A 87 -7.25 13.49 -0.21
C THR A 87 -8.03 14.71 -0.69
N GLY A 88 -9.36 14.61 -0.80
CA GLY A 88 -10.24 15.64 -1.37
C GLY A 88 -10.29 15.64 -2.91
N ALA A 89 -9.53 14.76 -3.57
CA ALA A 89 -9.58 14.55 -5.00
C ALA A 89 -10.71 13.59 -5.38
N LYS A 90 -10.99 13.45 -6.67
CA LYS A 90 -11.98 12.50 -7.20
C LYS A 90 -11.47 11.88 -8.48
N CYS A 91 -11.81 10.62 -8.70
CA CYS A 91 -11.62 10.00 -10.00
C CYS A 91 -12.64 10.54 -11.03
N PRO A 92 -12.32 10.48 -12.34
CA PRO A 92 -11.03 10.06 -12.89
C PRO A 92 -9.91 11.07 -12.60
N LEU A 93 -8.71 10.58 -12.34
CA LEU A 93 -7.51 11.41 -12.17
C LEU A 93 -6.74 11.47 -13.49
N PRO A 94 -6.47 12.66 -14.04
CA PRO A 94 -5.69 12.80 -15.26
C PRO A 94 -4.23 12.36 -15.05
N PRO A 95 -3.49 12.03 -16.12
CA PRO A 95 -2.05 11.85 -16.05
C PRO A 95 -1.35 13.07 -15.43
N GLY A 96 -0.32 12.82 -14.64
CA GLY A 96 0.44 13.86 -13.96
C GLY A 96 1.07 13.42 -12.65
N ASP A 97 1.69 14.39 -11.98
CA ASP A 97 2.32 14.20 -10.67
C ASP A 97 1.28 14.19 -9.55
N PHE A 98 1.53 13.38 -8.52
CA PHE A 98 0.76 13.35 -7.30
C PHE A 98 1.68 13.33 -6.08
N ASP A 99 1.23 13.96 -5.01
CA ASP A 99 1.82 13.92 -3.68
C ASP A 99 0.67 14.02 -2.66
N ALA A 100 0.46 12.95 -1.90
CA ALA A 100 -0.67 12.82 -1.00
C ALA A 100 -0.27 12.13 0.30
N SER A 101 -0.98 12.49 1.37
CA SER A 101 -0.93 11.77 2.64
C SER A 101 -2.35 11.41 3.06
N ILE A 102 -2.55 10.13 3.35
CA ILE A 102 -3.84 9.53 3.69
C ILE A 102 -3.73 8.99 5.11
N THR A 103 -4.65 9.38 5.98
CA THR A 103 -4.72 8.85 7.35
C THR A 103 -5.82 7.81 7.47
N SER A 104 -5.53 6.73 8.17
CA SER A 104 -6.49 5.67 8.50
C SER A 104 -6.22 5.11 9.89
N VAL A 105 -7.18 4.38 10.45
CA VAL A 105 -6.98 3.65 11.71
C VAL A 105 -7.30 2.18 11.46
N PRO A 106 -6.28 1.31 11.32
CA PRO A 106 -6.51 -0.12 11.18
C PRO A 106 -7.26 -0.66 12.39
N ALA A 107 -8.47 -1.18 12.15
CA ALA A 107 -9.35 -1.63 13.23
C ALA A 107 -8.79 -2.88 13.91
N ALA A 108 -8.91 -2.94 15.23
CA ALA A 108 -8.61 -4.13 16.01
C ALA A 108 -9.73 -5.17 15.86
N SER A 109 -9.36 -6.44 15.84
CA SER A 109 -10.26 -7.58 15.86
C SER A 109 -10.04 -8.43 17.11
N SER A 110 -11.10 -9.06 17.62
CA SER A 110 -10.99 -10.00 18.75
C SER A 110 -10.09 -11.20 18.44
N ASN A 111 -9.99 -11.56 17.16
CA ASN A 111 -9.15 -12.65 16.65
C ASN A 111 -7.69 -12.24 16.41
N ASP A 112 -7.34 -10.96 16.61
CA ASP A 112 -5.98 -10.52 16.43
C ASP A 112 -5.03 -11.19 17.44
N PRO A 113 -3.80 -11.53 17.00
CA PRO A 113 -2.72 -11.90 17.90
C PRO A 113 -2.48 -10.83 18.97
N SER A 114 -1.93 -11.20 20.11
CA SER A 114 -1.63 -10.27 21.21
C SER A 114 -0.12 -10.13 21.39
N GLY A 115 0.35 -8.88 21.52
CA GLY A 115 1.73 -8.58 21.89
C GLY A 115 2.78 -9.10 20.91
N THR A 116 2.50 -9.06 19.61
CA THR A 116 3.39 -9.61 18.57
C THR A 116 3.47 -8.71 17.34
N THR A 117 4.56 -8.82 16.59
CA THR A 117 4.72 -8.18 15.29
C THR A 117 4.85 -9.25 14.22
N LEU A 118 3.94 -9.20 13.24
CA LEU A 118 3.98 -10.07 12.08
C LEU A 118 4.57 -9.32 10.90
N SER A 119 5.35 -10.01 10.06
CA SER A 119 5.95 -9.46 8.85
C SER A 119 5.54 -10.31 7.66
N PHE A 120 5.24 -9.62 6.56
CA PHE A 120 4.73 -10.19 5.33
C PHE A 120 5.52 -9.63 4.15
N ASP A 121 5.60 -10.43 3.09
CA ASP A 121 5.90 -9.91 1.76
C ASP A 121 4.56 -9.52 1.13
N VAL A 122 4.43 -8.29 0.64
CA VAL A 122 3.16 -7.75 0.12
C VAL A 122 3.31 -7.34 -1.32
N VAL A 123 2.26 -7.58 -2.10
CA VAL A 123 2.08 -7.09 -3.47
C VAL A 123 0.87 -6.17 -3.52
N PHE A 124 1.07 -4.95 -4.01
CA PHE A 124 0.02 -3.99 -4.34
C PHE A 124 -0.11 -3.88 -5.86
N LYS A 125 -1.31 -4.06 -6.38
CA LYS A 125 -1.64 -3.85 -7.81
C LYS A 125 -2.78 -2.85 -7.92
N ILE A 126 -2.72 -1.96 -8.90
CA ILE A 126 -3.86 -1.10 -9.27
C ILE A 126 -4.19 -1.36 -10.72
N ILE A 127 -5.46 -1.66 -11.00
CA ILE A 127 -5.95 -2.01 -12.33
C ILE A 127 -7.19 -1.18 -12.65
N ASN A 128 -7.18 -0.51 -13.80
CA ASN A 128 -8.35 0.20 -14.32
C ASN A 128 -9.45 -0.77 -14.82
N PRO A 129 -10.71 -0.34 -14.94
CA PRO A 129 -11.80 -1.19 -15.44
C PRO A 129 -11.59 -1.75 -16.86
N ASP A 130 -10.74 -1.12 -17.67
CA ASP A 130 -10.36 -1.60 -19.00
C ASP A 130 -9.24 -2.66 -18.98
N ASN A 131 -8.84 -3.11 -17.80
CA ASN A 131 -7.74 -4.04 -17.51
C ASN A 131 -6.34 -3.45 -17.70
N THR A 132 -6.19 -2.14 -17.83
CA THR A 132 -4.87 -1.50 -17.79
C THR A 132 -4.28 -1.64 -16.39
N GLU A 133 -3.16 -2.38 -16.26
CA GLU A 133 -2.41 -2.48 -15.02
C GLU A 133 -1.57 -1.20 -14.84
N LEU A 134 -2.00 -0.34 -13.92
CA LEU A 134 -1.40 0.96 -13.66
C LEU A 134 -0.13 0.85 -12.81
N THR A 135 -0.05 -0.13 -11.91
CA THR A 135 1.13 -0.41 -11.12
C THR A 135 1.11 -1.82 -10.54
N CYS A 136 2.30 -2.33 -10.25
CA CYS A 136 2.53 -3.43 -9.34
C CYS A 136 3.78 -3.15 -8.51
N MET A 137 3.63 -3.11 -7.18
CA MET A 137 4.74 -2.95 -6.24
C MET A 137 4.80 -4.15 -5.30
N GLU A 138 6.00 -4.68 -5.07
CA GLU A 138 6.26 -5.73 -4.09
C GLU A 138 7.25 -5.23 -3.02
N GLY A 139 7.03 -5.60 -1.76
CA GLY A 139 7.88 -5.14 -0.67
C GLY A 139 7.50 -5.69 0.70
N PRO A 140 8.29 -5.36 1.73
CA PRO A 140 8.04 -5.81 3.09
C PRO A 140 6.94 -4.99 3.75
N PHE A 141 6.13 -5.65 4.57
CA PHE A 141 5.08 -5.01 5.35
C PHE A 141 5.01 -5.65 6.74
N SER A 142 5.04 -4.84 7.80
CA SER A 142 5.00 -5.33 9.18
C SER A 142 3.87 -4.69 9.96
N ILE A 143 3.14 -5.53 10.72
CA ILE A 143 2.01 -5.13 11.55
C ILE A 143 2.30 -5.54 12.99
N THR A 144 2.24 -4.59 13.90
CA THR A 144 2.34 -4.77 15.35
C THR A 144 0.95 -4.82 15.95
N PHE A 145 0.68 -5.88 16.69
CA PHE A 145 -0.53 -6.08 17.47
C PHE A 145 -0.21 -5.80 18.94
N PRO A 146 -0.77 -4.72 19.52
CA PRO A 146 -0.55 -4.40 20.94
C PRO A 146 -1.01 -5.54 21.87
N PRO A 147 -0.47 -5.62 23.10
CA PRO A 147 -1.02 -6.50 24.12
C PRO A 147 -2.48 -6.15 24.42
N LYS A 148 -3.31 -7.18 24.61
CA LYS A 148 -4.70 -7.04 25.10
C LYS A 148 -4.76 -6.60 26.56
#